data_AF-A0AAV2RGD8-F1
#
_entry.id   AF-A0AAV2RGD8-F1
#
_cell.length_a   1.000
_cell.length_b   1.000
_cell.length_c   1.000
_cell.angle_alpha   90.00
_cell.angle_beta   90.00
_cell.angle_gamma   90.00
#
_symmetry.space_group_name_H-M   'P 1'
#
loop_
_entity.id
_entity.type
_entity.pdbx_description
1 polymer ?
#
loop_
_entity_poly.entity_id
_entity_poly.type
_entity_poly.pdbx_seq_one_letter_code
_entity_poly.pdbx_strand_id
1 'polypeptide(L)'
;YYLVPQASVEEIVEEILTGLSWVCETAMSRGSKGVVLAGWSAGGQLVIQALSCWPTTGRMSKFSSIKIPALDDVRQLFQGVVPVSGVFDMRPLVKTYVNQPLKLTIDSAWELSPLKCTSQLREKWPQLHLLVAVGQHDSNEFQRQSKHYNQVCSESGLKSSLLIVPGADHFSIVEDLAVKENVLTTKLTAFIKTSTTSTS
;
A
#
# COMPACT_ATOMS: atom_id res chain seq x y z
N TYR A 1 -2.88 -13.20 -5.49
CA TYR A 1 -2.76 -12.53 -6.80
C TYR A 1 -1.81 -13.35 -7.66
N TYR A 2 -2.00 -13.37 -8.98
CA TYR A 2 -1.11 -14.00 -9.95
C TYR A 2 0.26 -13.34 -9.96
N LEU A 3 1.23 -14.00 -10.59
CA LEU A 3 2.57 -13.49 -10.71
C LEU A 3 2.88 -13.12 -12.16
N VAL A 4 3.71 -12.11 -12.34
CA VAL A 4 4.31 -11.81 -13.64
C VAL A 4 5.15 -13.02 -14.11
N PRO A 5 5.13 -13.38 -15.41
CA PRO A 5 4.50 -12.69 -16.53
C PRO A 5 3.07 -13.19 -16.86
N GLN A 6 2.42 -13.97 -15.98
CA GLN A 6 1.09 -14.54 -16.23
C GLN A 6 -0.02 -13.47 -16.18
N ALA A 7 0.23 -12.38 -15.46
CA ALA A 7 -0.58 -11.18 -15.41
C ALA A 7 0.32 -9.93 -15.47
N SER A 8 -0.17 -8.86 -16.08
CA SER A 8 0.37 -7.51 -15.98
C SER A 8 0.27 -6.96 -14.55
N VAL A 9 1.02 -5.92 -14.24
CA VAL A 9 0.96 -5.29 -12.91
C VAL A 9 -0.41 -4.65 -12.68
N GLU A 10 -1.01 -4.09 -13.73
CA GLU A 10 -2.36 -3.55 -13.75
C GLU A 10 -3.39 -4.63 -13.38
N GLU A 11 -3.34 -5.81 -14.00
CA GLU A 11 -4.21 -6.94 -13.66
C GLU A 11 -4.00 -7.39 -12.21
N ILE A 12 -2.74 -7.42 -11.73
CA ILE A 12 -2.45 -7.73 -10.32
C ILE A 12 -3.09 -6.69 -9.39
N VAL A 13 -3.08 -5.40 -9.72
CA VAL A 13 -3.77 -4.36 -8.93
C VAL A 13 -5.28 -4.60 -8.88
N GLU A 14 -5.90 -5.03 -9.99
CA GLU A 14 -7.32 -5.40 -10.00
C GLU A 14 -7.63 -6.61 -9.12
N GLU A 15 -6.72 -7.60 -9.07
CA GLU A 15 -6.87 -8.74 -8.16
C GLU A 15 -6.72 -8.35 -6.70
N ILE A 16 -5.79 -7.43 -6.39
CA ILE A 16 -5.65 -6.89 -5.04
C ILE A 16 -6.92 -6.15 -4.64
N LEU A 17 -7.49 -5.33 -5.53
CA LEU A 17 -8.79 -4.68 -5.31
C LEU A 17 -9.90 -5.69 -5.02
N THR A 18 -9.95 -6.79 -5.75
CA THR A 18 -10.89 -7.89 -5.52
C THR A 18 -10.69 -8.52 -4.14
N GLY A 19 -9.44 -8.80 -3.76
CA GLY A 19 -9.12 -9.30 -2.41
C GLY A 19 -9.52 -8.33 -1.31
N LEU A 20 -9.30 -7.03 -1.51
CA LEU A 20 -9.70 -5.99 -0.56
C LEU A 20 -11.22 -5.86 -0.46
N SER A 21 -11.98 -6.09 -1.53
CA SER A 21 -13.45 -6.16 -1.48
C SER A 21 -13.92 -7.23 -0.50
N TRP A 22 -13.33 -8.43 -0.58
CA TRP A 22 -13.64 -9.51 0.36
C TRP A 22 -13.23 -9.17 1.81
N VAL A 23 -12.10 -8.48 1.99
CA VAL A 23 -11.68 -7.95 3.31
C VAL A 23 -12.72 -6.96 3.85
N CYS A 24 -13.25 -6.06 3.02
CA CYS A 24 -14.29 -5.12 3.42
C CYS A 24 -15.54 -5.86 3.91
N GLU A 25 -16.06 -6.80 3.12
CA GLU A 25 -17.23 -7.61 3.48
C GLU A 25 -17.03 -8.38 4.79
N THR A 26 -15.84 -8.98 4.95
CA THR A 26 -15.48 -9.72 6.15
C THR A 26 -15.35 -8.79 7.37
N ALA A 27 -14.74 -7.62 7.21
CA ALA A 27 -14.58 -6.66 8.29
C ALA A 27 -15.93 -6.12 8.76
N MET A 28 -16.81 -5.75 7.82
CA MET A 28 -18.17 -5.27 8.11
C MET A 28 -19.03 -6.34 8.79
N SER A 29 -19.05 -7.57 8.25
CA SER A 29 -19.84 -8.66 8.83
C SER A 29 -19.39 -9.06 10.24
N ARG A 30 -18.10 -8.84 10.57
CA ARG A 30 -17.55 -9.07 11.92
C ARG A 30 -17.64 -7.86 12.85
N GLY A 31 -18.19 -6.74 12.40
CA GLY A 31 -18.25 -5.50 13.21
C GLY A 31 -16.88 -4.92 13.53
N SER A 32 -15.91 -5.07 12.62
CA SER A 32 -14.55 -4.55 12.81
C SER A 32 -14.55 -3.03 12.86
N LYS A 33 -13.76 -2.43 13.76
CA LYS A 33 -13.65 -0.96 13.90
C LYS A 33 -12.86 -0.28 12.78
N GLY A 34 -12.16 -1.07 11.95
CA GLY A 34 -11.36 -0.58 10.86
C GLY A 34 -10.44 -1.66 10.30
N VAL A 35 -9.84 -1.35 9.16
CA VAL A 35 -8.88 -2.19 8.45
C VAL A 35 -7.57 -1.40 8.32
N VAL A 36 -6.47 -2.08 8.65
CA VAL A 36 -5.11 -1.60 8.37
C VAL A 36 -4.47 -2.56 7.38
N LEU A 37 -3.95 -2.03 6.28
CA LEU A 37 -3.27 -2.80 5.27
C LEU A 37 -1.77 -2.74 5.49
N ALA A 38 -1.06 -3.86 5.31
CA ALA A 38 0.39 -3.89 5.29
C ALA A 38 0.84 -4.63 4.04
N GLY A 39 1.88 -4.13 3.39
CA GLY A 39 2.43 -4.72 2.18
C GLY A 39 3.93 -4.56 2.16
N TRP A 40 4.65 -5.64 1.85
CA TRP A 40 6.10 -5.65 1.78
C TRP A 40 6.58 -5.59 0.33
N SER A 41 7.60 -4.76 0.05
CA SER A 41 8.18 -4.63 -1.28
C SER A 41 7.14 -4.26 -2.33
N ALA A 42 6.99 -5.06 -3.40
CA ALA A 42 5.93 -4.90 -4.39
C ALA A 42 4.52 -4.88 -3.76
N GLY A 43 4.30 -5.63 -2.66
CA GLY A 43 3.03 -5.59 -1.92
C GLY A 43 2.71 -4.20 -1.36
N GLY A 44 3.73 -3.44 -0.93
CA GLY A 44 3.55 -2.05 -0.47
C GLY A 44 3.11 -1.12 -1.58
N GLN A 45 3.64 -1.33 -2.80
CA GLN A 45 3.21 -0.62 -4.01
C GLN A 45 1.76 -0.97 -4.37
N LEU A 46 1.45 -2.27 -4.42
CA LEU A 46 0.16 -2.79 -4.85
C LEU A 46 -1.01 -2.32 -3.96
N VAL A 47 -0.85 -2.33 -2.63
CA VAL A 47 -1.94 -1.90 -1.73
C VAL A 47 -2.26 -0.41 -1.87
N ILE A 48 -1.24 0.43 -2.12
CA ILE A 48 -1.45 1.87 -2.34
C ILE A 48 -2.12 2.11 -3.69
N GLN A 49 -1.68 1.41 -4.74
CA GLN A 49 -2.30 1.50 -6.06
C GLN A 49 -3.77 1.06 -6.02
N ALA A 50 -4.06 -0.08 -5.38
CA ALA A 50 -5.41 -0.56 -5.21
C ALA A 50 -6.31 0.48 -4.52
N LEU A 51 -5.90 1.04 -3.38
CA LEU A 51 -6.69 2.09 -2.71
C LEU A 51 -6.83 3.37 -3.56
N SER A 52 -5.80 3.75 -4.30
CA SER A 52 -5.84 4.93 -5.18
C SER A 52 -6.80 4.74 -6.35
N CYS A 53 -6.89 3.51 -6.87
CA CYS A 53 -7.77 3.12 -7.98
C CYS A 53 -9.17 2.70 -7.53
N TRP A 54 -9.51 2.78 -6.23
CA TRP A 54 -10.80 2.31 -5.72
C TRP A 54 -11.98 3.00 -6.45
N PRO A 55 -12.95 2.23 -6.97
CA PRO A 55 -14.04 2.78 -7.78
C PRO A 55 -15.01 3.61 -6.94
N THR A 56 -15.45 4.75 -7.46
CA THR A 56 -16.44 5.59 -6.76
C THR A 56 -17.81 4.91 -6.67
N THR A 57 -18.26 4.26 -7.75
CA THR A 57 -19.64 3.73 -7.88
C THR A 57 -19.73 2.20 -7.77
N GLY A 58 -18.68 1.54 -7.25
CA GLY A 58 -18.67 0.09 -7.01
C GLY A 58 -18.57 -0.81 -8.25
N ARG A 59 -18.17 -0.26 -9.39
CA ARG A 59 -17.83 -1.02 -10.61
C ARG A 59 -16.42 -0.71 -11.08
N MET A 60 -15.62 -1.75 -11.28
CA MET A 60 -14.30 -1.66 -11.90
C MET A 60 -14.41 -1.87 -13.42
N SER A 61 -14.69 -0.79 -14.15
CA SER A 61 -14.87 -0.81 -15.62
C SER A 61 -16.09 -1.62 -16.13
N LYS A 62 -16.38 -1.49 -17.44
CA LYS A 62 -17.44 -2.26 -18.13
C LYS A 62 -17.09 -3.74 -18.35
N PHE A 63 -15.83 -4.12 -18.19
CA PHE A 63 -15.32 -5.45 -18.60
C PHE A 63 -15.09 -6.41 -17.43
N SER A 64 -15.06 -5.93 -16.19
CA SER A 64 -15.00 -6.78 -15.00
C SER A 64 -16.37 -6.94 -14.38
N SER A 65 -16.81 -8.18 -14.23
CA SER A 65 -18.03 -8.56 -13.48
C SER A 65 -17.84 -8.50 -11.95
N ILE A 66 -16.66 -8.08 -11.48
CA ILE A 66 -16.34 -8.01 -10.06
C ILE A 66 -17.02 -6.79 -9.44
N LYS A 67 -17.89 -7.06 -8.48
CA LYS A 67 -18.56 -6.05 -7.67
C LYS A 67 -17.63 -5.64 -6.54
N ILE A 68 -17.23 -4.38 -6.52
CA ILE A 68 -16.47 -3.77 -5.43
C ILE A 68 -17.44 -2.84 -4.67
N PRO A 69 -17.36 -2.70 -3.34
CA PRO A 69 -18.15 -1.71 -2.61
C PRO A 69 -17.93 -0.29 -3.16
N ALA A 70 -18.99 0.52 -3.17
CA ALA A 70 -18.84 1.92 -3.53
C ALA A 70 -17.92 2.61 -2.51
N LEU A 71 -17.19 3.62 -2.95
CA LEU A 71 -16.19 4.30 -2.11
C LEU A 71 -16.82 4.78 -0.79
N ASP A 72 -18.01 5.37 -0.85
CA ASP A 72 -18.68 5.92 0.34
C ASP A 72 -19.10 4.85 1.36
N ASP A 73 -19.36 3.61 0.93
CA ASP A 73 -19.73 2.50 1.82
C ASP A 73 -18.56 2.04 2.68
N VAL A 74 -17.34 2.09 2.12
CA VAL A 74 -16.12 1.59 2.78
C VAL A 74 -15.17 2.71 3.18
N ARG A 75 -15.53 3.98 2.92
CA ARG A 75 -14.62 5.12 3.09
C ARG A 75 -14.01 5.16 4.46
N GLN A 76 -14.83 4.96 5.50
CA GLN A 76 -14.43 4.98 6.90
C GLN A 76 -13.83 3.65 7.38
N LEU A 77 -13.76 2.62 6.53
CA LEU A 77 -13.27 1.31 6.94
C LEU A 77 -11.75 1.24 6.96
N PHE A 78 -11.07 1.77 5.93
CA PHE A 78 -9.62 1.78 5.87
C PHE A 78 -9.05 2.92 6.73
N GLN A 79 -8.31 2.53 7.77
CA GLN A 79 -7.78 3.46 8.78
C GLN A 79 -6.27 3.70 8.62
N GLY A 80 -5.55 2.76 7.99
CA GLY A 80 -4.16 3.01 7.64
C GLY A 80 -3.51 2.00 6.72
N VAL A 81 -2.34 2.36 6.21
CA VAL A 81 -1.48 1.51 5.38
C VAL A 81 -0.05 1.56 5.90
N VAL A 82 0.59 0.40 5.94
CA VAL A 82 1.99 0.22 6.34
C VAL A 82 2.75 -0.39 5.15
N PRO A 83 3.22 0.43 4.19
CA PRO A 83 4.12 -0.06 3.17
C PRO A 83 5.51 -0.28 3.78
N VAL A 84 5.99 -1.52 3.74
CA VAL A 84 7.28 -1.95 4.30
C VAL A 84 8.26 -2.18 3.16
N SER A 85 9.34 -1.43 3.12
CA SER A 85 10.37 -1.46 2.06
C SER A 85 9.75 -1.43 0.67
N GLY A 86 8.76 -0.55 0.48
CA GLY A 86 7.95 -0.47 -0.73
C GLY A 86 8.66 0.21 -1.91
N VAL A 87 8.12 0.00 -3.12
CA VAL A 87 8.52 0.73 -4.33
C VAL A 87 7.47 1.81 -4.61
N PHE A 88 7.88 3.08 -4.57
CA PHE A 88 6.99 4.24 -4.71
C PHE A 88 7.18 4.97 -6.05
N ASP A 89 8.33 4.77 -6.69
CA ASP A 89 8.66 5.14 -8.07
C ASP A 89 9.11 3.89 -8.82
N MET A 90 8.33 3.44 -9.81
CA MET A 90 8.67 2.24 -10.58
C MET A 90 9.57 2.55 -11.78
N ARG A 91 9.74 3.81 -12.17
CA ARG A 91 10.52 4.19 -13.37
C ARG A 91 11.98 3.69 -13.32
N PRO A 92 12.67 3.67 -12.17
CA PRO A 92 14.01 3.09 -12.09
C PRO A 92 14.07 1.62 -12.47
N LEU A 93 12.99 0.85 -12.22
CA LEU A 93 12.95 -0.58 -12.52
C LEU A 93 13.05 -0.87 -14.01
N VAL A 94 12.55 0.02 -14.87
CA VAL A 94 12.50 -0.14 -16.33
C VAL A 94 13.85 -0.52 -16.94
N LYS A 95 14.95 -0.05 -16.34
CA LYS A 95 16.33 -0.28 -16.80
C LYS A 95 17.02 -1.47 -16.11
N THR A 96 16.30 -2.25 -15.32
CA THR A 96 16.86 -3.35 -14.51
C THR A 96 16.35 -4.71 -14.99
N TYR A 97 17.00 -5.79 -14.55
CA TYR A 97 16.55 -7.15 -14.84
C TYR A 97 15.15 -7.45 -14.28
N VAL A 98 14.72 -6.75 -13.22
CA VAL A 98 13.38 -6.87 -12.64
C VAL A 98 12.30 -6.56 -13.68
N ASN A 99 12.60 -5.73 -14.69
CA ASN A 99 11.65 -5.39 -15.75
C ASN A 99 11.48 -6.48 -16.82
N GLN A 100 12.33 -7.51 -16.87
CA GLN A 100 12.21 -8.59 -17.86
C GLN A 100 10.81 -9.25 -17.82
N PRO A 101 10.30 -9.68 -16.64
CA PRO A 101 8.94 -10.18 -16.55
C PRO A 101 7.86 -9.09 -16.53
N LEU A 102 8.16 -7.87 -16.06
CA LEU A 102 7.17 -6.80 -15.89
C LEU A 102 6.84 -6.08 -17.21
N LYS A 103 7.80 -6.00 -18.15
CA LYS A 103 7.67 -5.33 -19.45
C LYS A 103 7.17 -3.88 -19.37
N LEU A 104 7.53 -3.17 -18.31
CA LEU A 104 7.14 -1.78 -18.10
C LEU A 104 7.85 -0.86 -19.08
N THR A 105 7.10 0.12 -19.55
CA THR A 105 7.63 1.34 -20.16
C THR A 105 7.81 2.40 -19.08
N ILE A 106 8.51 3.51 -19.38
CA ILE A 106 8.61 4.63 -18.43
C ILE A 106 7.23 5.20 -18.09
N ASP A 107 6.33 5.25 -19.09
CA ASP A 107 4.97 5.76 -18.91
C ASP A 107 4.14 4.82 -18.03
N SER A 108 4.08 3.52 -18.35
CA SER A 108 3.34 2.55 -17.53
C SER A 108 3.93 2.40 -16.13
N ALA A 109 5.26 2.49 -15.97
CA ALA A 109 5.88 2.54 -14.66
C ALA A 109 5.45 3.78 -13.86
N TRP A 110 5.30 4.94 -14.51
CA TRP A 110 4.80 6.14 -13.82
C TRP A 110 3.32 6.02 -13.44
N GLU A 111 2.48 5.46 -14.32
CA GLU A 111 1.08 5.17 -14.00
C GLU A 111 0.94 4.28 -12.77
N LEU A 112 1.81 3.29 -12.63
CA LEU A 112 1.82 2.34 -11.52
C LEU A 112 2.59 2.81 -10.28
N SER A 113 3.15 4.02 -10.30
CA SER A 113 3.95 4.56 -9.19
C SER A 113 3.07 5.20 -8.10
N PRO A 114 3.14 4.72 -6.84
CA PRO A 114 2.43 5.36 -5.71
C PRO A 114 2.64 6.87 -5.60
N LEU A 115 3.83 7.38 -5.95
CA LEU A 115 4.11 8.82 -5.97
C LEU A 115 3.17 9.62 -6.85
N LYS A 116 2.65 9.04 -7.94
CA LYS A 116 1.72 9.71 -8.84
C LYS A 116 0.35 9.93 -8.19
N CYS A 117 -0.03 9.07 -7.24
CA CYS A 117 -1.40 8.91 -6.81
C CYS A 117 -1.72 9.54 -5.44
N THR A 118 -0.78 10.28 -4.82
CA THR A 118 -0.96 10.78 -3.43
C THR A 118 -2.15 11.71 -3.28
N SER A 119 -2.42 12.57 -4.26
CA SER A 119 -3.61 13.44 -4.25
C SER A 119 -4.91 12.66 -4.37
N GLN A 120 -4.99 11.67 -5.29
CA GLN A 120 -6.17 10.82 -5.40
C GLN A 120 -6.38 9.98 -4.14
N LEU A 121 -5.30 9.45 -3.55
CA LEU A 121 -5.36 8.69 -2.30
C LEU A 121 -5.91 9.57 -1.17
N ARG A 122 -5.44 10.81 -1.05
CA ARG A 122 -5.95 11.79 -0.07
C ARG A 122 -7.42 12.10 -0.26
N GLU A 123 -7.82 12.36 -1.50
CA GLU A 123 -9.20 12.67 -1.83
C GLU A 123 -10.13 11.52 -1.45
N LYS A 124 -9.78 10.30 -1.83
CA LYS A 124 -10.60 9.11 -1.57
C LYS A 124 -10.60 8.73 -0.08
N TRP A 125 -9.46 8.84 0.60
CA TRP A 125 -9.26 8.34 1.96
C TRP A 125 -8.70 9.42 2.89
N PRO A 126 -9.48 10.47 3.21
CA PRO A 126 -8.97 11.64 3.93
C PRO A 126 -8.49 11.35 5.36
N GLN A 127 -8.99 10.29 5.99
CA GLN A 127 -8.61 9.83 7.33
C GLN A 127 -7.44 8.84 7.34
N LEU A 128 -6.96 8.39 6.18
CA LEU A 128 -5.95 7.35 6.07
C LEU A 128 -4.62 7.80 6.69
N HIS A 129 -4.09 6.96 7.58
CA HIS A 129 -2.75 7.13 8.13
C HIS A 129 -1.75 6.24 7.38
N LEU A 130 -0.58 6.77 7.06
CA LEU A 130 0.54 6.03 6.47
C LEU A 130 1.66 5.88 7.50
N LEU A 131 2.15 4.65 7.68
CA LEU A 131 3.40 4.34 8.35
C LEU A 131 4.35 3.73 7.33
N VAL A 132 5.15 4.57 6.68
CA VAL A 132 6.14 4.14 5.69
C VAL A 132 7.32 3.55 6.44
N ALA A 133 7.55 2.25 6.32
CA ALA A 133 8.64 1.55 7.00
C ALA A 133 9.72 1.12 5.99
N VAL A 134 10.98 1.17 6.39
CA VAL A 134 12.13 0.72 5.58
C VAL A 134 13.25 0.23 6.48
N GLY A 135 14.04 -0.75 6.04
CA GLY A 135 15.20 -1.23 6.78
C GLY A 135 16.34 -0.21 6.83
N GLN A 136 17.13 -0.21 7.88
CA GLN A 136 18.36 0.59 7.94
C GLN A 136 19.39 0.11 6.89
N HIS A 137 19.43 -1.19 6.64
CA HIS A 137 20.34 -1.85 5.70
C HIS A 137 19.67 -2.19 4.37
N ASP A 138 18.48 -1.63 4.12
CA ASP A 138 17.88 -1.65 2.79
C ASP A 138 18.77 -0.91 1.78
N SER A 139 18.58 -1.23 0.49
CA SER A 139 19.29 -0.53 -0.57
C SER A 139 19.04 0.99 -0.50
N ASN A 140 20.01 1.76 -0.98
CA ASN A 140 19.89 3.23 -1.04
C ASN A 140 18.62 3.68 -1.76
N GLU A 141 18.16 2.92 -2.76
CA GLU A 141 16.95 3.25 -3.51
C GLU A 141 15.68 3.02 -2.70
N PHE A 142 15.57 1.92 -1.94
CA PHE A 142 14.45 1.71 -1.01
C PHE A 142 14.39 2.80 0.06
N GLN A 143 15.54 3.17 0.64
CA GLN A 143 15.60 4.24 1.63
C GLN A 143 15.24 5.60 1.04
N ARG A 144 15.77 5.93 -0.15
CA ARG A 144 15.48 7.18 -0.86
C ARG A 144 14.00 7.29 -1.20
N GLN A 145 13.43 6.25 -1.81
CA GLN A 145 12.02 6.26 -2.19
C GLN A 145 11.11 6.32 -0.97
N SER A 146 11.40 5.59 0.11
CA SER A 146 10.61 5.62 1.35
C SER A 146 10.58 7.02 1.99
N LYS A 147 11.75 7.67 2.10
CA LYS A 147 11.87 9.05 2.60
C LYS A 147 11.11 10.04 1.72
N HIS A 148 11.30 9.93 0.40
CA HIS A 148 10.66 10.82 -0.55
C HIS A 148 9.13 10.65 -0.59
N TYR A 149 8.65 9.41 -0.61
CA TYR A 149 7.21 9.13 -0.60
C TYR A 149 6.56 9.66 0.69
N ASN A 150 7.18 9.44 1.85
CA ASN A 150 6.69 10.02 3.11
C ASN A 150 6.55 11.55 3.02
N GLN A 151 7.56 12.23 2.48
CA GLN A 151 7.54 13.69 2.30
C GLN A 151 6.40 14.13 1.37
N VAL A 152 6.27 13.51 0.18
CA VAL A 152 5.22 13.85 -0.79
C VAL A 152 3.82 13.59 -0.22
N CYS A 153 3.63 12.52 0.55
CA CYS A 153 2.38 12.26 1.25
C CYS A 153 2.06 13.38 2.24
N SER A 154 3.02 13.79 3.07
CA SER A 154 2.84 14.90 4.02
C SER A 154 2.53 16.22 3.31
N GLU A 155 3.22 16.52 2.20
CA GLU A 155 2.97 17.73 1.37
C GLU A 155 1.59 17.70 0.70
N SER A 156 1.09 16.51 0.35
CA SER A 156 -0.29 16.27 -0.14
C SER A 156 -1.33 16.31 0.99
N GLY A 157 -0.88 16.52 2.24
CA GLY A 157 -1.68 16.57 3.46
C GLY A 157 -2.23 15.22 3.94
N LEU A 158 -1.71 14.09 3.43
CA LEU A 158 -1.93 12.79 4.05
C LEU A 158 -1.22 12.74 5.39
N LYS A 159 -1.85 12.10 6.38
CA LYS A 159 -1.17 11.78 7.64
C LYS A 159 -0.15 10.69 7.34
N SER A 160 1.14 11.02 7.40
CA SER A 160 2.23 10.11 7.04
C SER A 160 3.35 10.20 8.07
N SER A 161 3.96 9.05 8.38
CA SER A 161 5.14 8.95 9.23
C SER A 161 6.14 7.96 8.64
N LEU A 162 7.43 8.22 8.86
CA LEU A 162 8.53 7.38 8.42
C LEU A 162 9.11 6.60 9.60
N LEU A 163 9.33 5.30 9.41
CA LEU A 163 10.07 4.43 10.33
C LEU A 163 11.25 3.80 9.60
N ILE A 164 12.47 4.12 10.03
CA ILE A 164 13.67 3.39 9.62
C ILE A 164 13.92 2.33 10.70
N VAL A 165 13.81 1.06 10.35
CA VAL A 165 13.94 -0.08 11.28
C VAL A 165 15.42 -0.36 11.51
N PRO A 166 15.95 -0.15 12.73
CA PRO A 166 17.37 -0.33 13.02
C PRO A 166 17.81 -1.76 12.79
N GLY A 167 19.00 -1.95 12.22
CA GLY A 167 19.62 -3.26 11.99
C GLY A 167 18.98 -4.10 10.88
N ALA A 168 17.74 -3.81 10.48
CA ALA A 168 17.01 -4.62 9.52
C ALA A 168 17.46 -4.39 8.07
N ASP A 169 17.54 -5.47 7.30
CA ASP A 169 17.66 -5.45 5.84
C ASP A 169 16.29 -5.68 5.17
N HIS A 170 16.30 -5.78 3.84
CA HIS A 170 15.08 -5.92 3.03
C HIS A 170 14.23 -7.13 3.40
N PHE A 171 14.83 -8.22 3.89
CA PHE A 171 14.15 -9.47 4.24
C PHE A 171 13.91 -9.57 5.75
N SER A 172 14.92 -9.27 6.55
CA SER A 172 14.84 -9.42 8.01
C SER A 172 13.75 -8.53 8.62
N ILE A 173 13.44 -7.39 7.97
CA ILE A 173 12.37 -6.47 8.38
C ILE A 173 11.00 -7.15 8.48
N VAL A 174 10.72 -8.18 7.67
CA VAL A 174 9.47 -8.95 7.74
C VAL A 174 9.61 -10.27 8.49
N GLU A 175 10.77 -10.91 8.44
CA GLU A 175 11.04 -12.17 9.16
C GLU A 175 10.90 -11.98 10.68
N ASP A 176 11.34 -10.84 11.18
CA ASP A 176 11.28 -10.51 12.60
C ASP A 176 9.89 -10.03 13.09
N LEU A 177 8.87 -9.96 12.21
CA LEU A 177 7.52 -9.53 12.61
C LEU A 177 6.87 -10.47 13.64
N ALA A 178 7.31 -11.72 13.72
CA ALA A 178 6.85 -12.66 14.74
C ALA A 178 7.44 -12.35 16.13
N VAL A 179 8.54 -11.59 16.20
CA VAL A 179 9.19 -11.19 17.45
C VAL A 179 8.44 -9.99 18.02
N LYS A 180 7.85 -10.15 19.22
CA LYS A 180 6.98 -9.14 19.85
C LYS A 180 7.71 -7.83 20.13
N GLU A 181 8.97 -7.95 20.54
CA GLU A 181 9.85 -6.85 20.92
C GLU A 181 10.51 -6.18 19.70
N ASN A 182 10.34 -6.72 18.49
CA ASN A 182 10.85 -6.09 17.28
C ASN A 182 10.21 -4.69 17.10
N VAL A 183 11.04 -3.75 16.64
CA VAL A 183 10.67 -2.34 16.49
C VAL A 183 9.46 -2.18 15.56
N LEU A 184 9.44 -2.88 14.42
CA LEU A 184 8.33 -2.81 13.48
C LEU A 184 7.06 -3.43 14.06
N THR A 185 7.15 -4.58 14.73
CA THR A 185 6.01 -5.24 15.40
C THR A 185 5.35 -4.33 16.44
N THR A 186 6.17 -3.70 17.28
CA THR A 186 5.69 -2.79 18.32
C THR A 186 5.01 -1.57 17.70
N LYS A 187 5.64 -0.98 16.67
CA LYS A 187 5.09 0.19 15.96
C LYS A 187 3.80 -0.14 15.22
N LEU A 188 3.73 -1.28 14.53
CA LEU A 188 2.53 -1.75 13.83
C LEU A 188 1.38 -1.98 14.82
N THR A 189 1.64 -2.63 15.95
CA THR A 189 0.62 -2.86 16.98
C THR A 189 0.07 -1.55 17.55
N ALA A 190 0.94 -0.57 17.84
CA ALA A 190 0.53 0.75 18.28
C ALA A 190 -0.25 1.52 17.19
N PHE A 191 0.19 1.39 15.93
CA PHE A 191 -0.45 1.99 14.78
C PHE A 191 -1.88 1.46 14.57
N ILE A 192 -2.08 0.14 14.68
CA ILE A 192 -3.41 -0.48 14.60
C ILE A 192 -4.33 0.05 15.72
N LYS A 193 -3.83 0.11 16.96
CA LYS A 193 -4.60 0.60 18.11
C LYS A 193 -5.02 2.06 17.94
N THR A 194 -4.10 2.93 17.53
CA THR A 194 -4.37 4.37 17.39
C THR A 194 -5.23 4.71 16.18
N SER A 195 -5.14 3.92 15.11
CA SER A 195 -5.94 4.15 13.90
C SER A 195 -7.39 3.67 14.06
N THR A 196 -7.66 2.76 15.01
CA THR A 196 -9.02 2.20 15.25
C THR A 196 -9.78 2.87 16.40
N THR A 197 -9.18 3.84 17.10
CA THR A 197 -9.80 4.57 18.22
C THR A 197 -10.51 5.86 17.82
N SER A 198 -10.39 6.33 16.57
CA SER A 198 -10.85 7.66 16.15
C SER A 198 -12.35 7.76 15.84
N THR A 199 -13.12 6.68 16.01
CA THR A 199 -14.59 6.69 15.85
C THR A 199 -15.23 6.61 17.23
N SER A 200 -15.48 7.77 17.83
CA SER A 200 -16.33 7.96 19.03
C SER A 200 -17.23 9.17 18.80
#